data_AF-A0AAD6BHV9-F1
#
_entry.id   AF-A0AAD6BHV9-F1
#
_cell.length_a   1.000
_cell.length_b   1.000
_cell.length_c   1.000
_cell.angle_alpha   90.00
_cell.angle_beta   90.00
_cell.angle_gamma   90.00
#
_symmetry.space_group_name_H-M   'P 1'
#
loop_
_entity.id
_entity.type
_entity.pdbx_description
1 polymer ?
#
loop_
_entity_poly.entity_id
_entity_poly.type
_entity_poly.pdbx_seq_one_letter_code
_entity_poly.pdbx_strand_id
1 'polypeptide(L)' 'MRQTLDALLDAKISWPDTMQVTLIPTFESVPMQEWYQQTLEKQKELGITVLGSNSTVAMQDETFPACKIEF' A
#
# COMPACT_ATOMS: atom_id res chain seq x y z
N MET A 1 8.77 9.95 -4.52
CA MET A 1 7.81 9.04 -3.84
C MET A 1 6.50 8.97 -4.59
N ARG A 2 5.75 10.08 -4.73
CA ARG A 2 4.46 10.10 -5.47
C ARG A 2 4.52 9.47 -6.87
N GLN A 3 5.49 9.87 -7.70
CA GLN A 3 5.68 9.30 -9.04
C GLN A 3 5.82 7.77 -9.05
N THR A 4 6.51 7.19 -8.06
CA THR A 4 6.69 5.74 -7.93
C THR A 4 5.37 5.05 -7.60
N LEU A 5 4.56 5.66 -6.72
CA LEU A 5 3.25 5.14 -6.35
C LEU A 5 2.25 5.27 -7.50
N ASP A 6 2.29 6.38 -8.25
CA ASP A 6 1.49 6.58 -9.45
C ASP A 6 1.85 5.53 -10.52
N ALA A 7 3.14 5.28 -10.73
CA ALA A 7 3.61 4.25 -11.66
C ALA A 7 3.14 2.84 -11.25
N LEU A 8 3.03 2.54 -9.95
CA LEU A 8 2.44 1.28 -9.48
C LEU A 8 0.97 1.16 -9.86
N LEU A 9 0.18 2.24 -9.68
CA LEU A 9 -1.24 2.23 -10.08
C LEU A 9 -1.39 2.00 -11.58
N ASP A 10 -0.56 2.65 -12.39
CA ASP A 10 -0.62 2.53 -13.84
C ASP A 10 -0.17 1.14 -14.31
N ALA A 11 0.86 0.57 -13.67
CA ALA A 11 1.30 -0.79 -13.96
C ALA A 11 0.23 -1.84 -13.60
N LYS A 12 -0.50 -1.65 -12.49
CA LYS A 12 -1.53 -2.60 -12.03
C LYS A 12 -2.65 -2.80 -13.04
N ILE A 13 -2.94 -1.81 -13.88
CA ILE A 13 -3.93 -1.90 -14.98
C ILE A 13 -3.59 -3.04 -15.95
N SER A 14 -2.31 -3.32 -16.15
CA SER A 14 -1.86 -4.38 -17.06
C SER A 14 -1.84 -5.78 -16.44
N TRP A 15 -2.06 -5.89 -15.13
CA TRP A 15 -2.02 -7.17 -14.42
C TRP A 15 -3.39 -7.84 -14.46
N PRO A 16 -3.47 -9.18 -14.35
CA PRO A 16 -4.74 -9.87 -14.23
C PRO A 16 -5.58 -9.32 -13.06
N ASP A 17 -6.89 -9.18 -13.26
CA ASP A 17 -7.82 -8.65 -12.24
C ASP A 17 -7.85 -9.52 -10.96
N THR A 18 -7.51 -10.80 -11.09
CA THR A 18 -7.41 -11.72 -9.95
C THR A 18 -6.21 -11.44 -9.04
N MET A 19 -5.22 -10.69 -9.53
CA MET A 19 -4.02 -10.34 -8.76
C MET A 19 -4.34 -9.23 -7.76
N GLN A 20 -4.32 -9.56 -6.47
CA GLN A 20 -4.46 -8.61 -5.38
C GLN A 20 -3.08 -8.09 -4.93
N VAL A 21 -3.00 -6.82 -4.55
CA VAL A 21 -1.75 -6.18 -4.12
C VAL A 21 -1.94 -5.55 -2.76
N THR A 22 -1.04 -5.85 -1.83
CA THR A 22 -0.98 -5.16 -0.54
C THR A 22 0.27 -4.28 -0.50
N LEU A 23 0.08 -2.97 -0.45
CA LEU A 23 1.15 -2.00 -0.28
C LEU A 23 1.34 -1.70 1.21
N ILE A 24 2.54 -1.98 1.72
CA ILE A 24 2.95 -1.65 3.09
C ILE A 24 4.03 -0.57 3.00
N PRO A 25 3.67 0.70 3.24
CA PRO A 25 4.63 1.77 3.33
C PRO A 25 5.42 1.63 4.62
N THR A 26 6.74 1.57 4.49
CA THR A 26 7.65 1.51 5.65
C THR A 26 7.91 2.87 6.28
N PHE A 27 7.47 3.95 5.63
CA PHE A 27 7.60 5.32 6.10
C PHE A 27 6.32 6.09 5.82
N GLU A 28 5.69 6.61 6.87
CA GLU A 28 4.49 7.44 6.75
C GLU A 28 4.87 8.93 6.74
N SER A 29 4.31 9.67 5.79
CA SER A 29 4.49 11.12 5.68
C SER A 29 3.22 11.79 5.17
N VAL A 30 3.08 13.10 5.41
CA VAL A 30 1.91 13.88 4.92
C VAL A 30 1.70 13.69 3.42
N PRO A 31 2.72 13.77 2.53
CA PRO A 31 2.51 13.55 1.10
C PRO A 31 2.02 12.13 0.76
N MET A 32 2.39 11.12 1.56
CA MET A 32 1.92 9.75 1.38
C MET A 32 0.45 9.62 1.78
N GLN A 33 0.04 10.25 2.88
CA GLN A 33 -1.36 10.30 3.31
C GLN A 33 -2.23 11.02 2.29
N GLU A 34 -1.78 12.16 1.77
CA GLU A 34 -2.47 12.89 0.70
C GLU A 34 -2.62 12.05 -0.57
N TRP A 35 -1.57 11.36 -0.99
CA TRP A 35 -1.62 10.47 -2.15
C TRP A 35 -2.62 9.34 -1.94
N TYR A 36 -2.62 8.72 -0.75
CA TYR A 36 -3.57 7.66 -0.42
C TYR A 36 -5.02 8.17 -0.51
N GLN A 37 -5.33 9.32 0.09
CA GLN A 37 -6.67 9.90 0.02
C GLN A 37 -7.10 10.25 -1.41
N GLN A 38 -6.17 10.78 -2.22
CA GLN A 38 -6.45 11.18 -3.61
C GLN A 38 -6.65 9.99 -4.55
N THR A 39 -6.11 8.81 -4.22
CA THR A 39 -6.11 7.64 -5.11
C THR A 39 -6.88 6.44 -4.55
N LEU A 40 -7.55 6.60 -3.41
CA LEU A 40 -8.27 5.54 -2.70
C LEU A 40 -9.25 4.76 -3.59
N GLU A 41 -10.05 5.46 -4.39
CA GLU A 41 -11.05 4.81 -5.26
C GLU A 41 -10.38 4.05 -6.40
N LYS A 42 -9.35 4.64 -7.05
CA LYS A 42 -8.55 3.96 -8.09
C LYS A 42 -7.86 2.70 -7.52
N GLN A 43 -7.37 2.76 -6.28
CA GLN A 43 -6.76 1.60 -5.63
C GLN A 43 -7.78 0.47 -5.42
N LYS A 44 -8.99 0.77 -4.95
CA LYS A 44 -10.06 -0.23 -4.78
C LYS A 44 -10.43 -0.90 -6.09
N GLU A 45 -10.62 -0.12 -7.15
CA GLU A 45 -10.93 -0.63 -8.49
C GLU A 45 -9.84 -1.58 -9.00
N LEU A 46 -8.58 -1.28 -8.68
CA LEU A 46 -7.42 -2.06 -9.11
C LEU A 46 -7.09 -3.25 -8.21
N GLY A 47 -7.81 -3.47 -7.10
CA GLY A 47 -7.50 -4.53 -6.14
C GLY A 47 -6.20 -4.26 -5.35
N ILE A 48 -5.90 -2.99 -5.10
CA ILE A 48 -4.77 -2.54 -4.28
C ILE A 48 -5.29 -2.17 -2.89
N THR A 49 -4.71 -2.77 -1.86
CA THR A 49 -4.94 -2.41 -0.45
C THR A 49 -3.70 -1.76 0.11
N VAL A 50 -3.81 -0.54 0.64
CA VAL A 50 -2.70 0.12 1.33
C VAL A 50 -2.90 -0.03 2.83
N LEU A 51 -1.91 -0.61 3.50
CA LEU A 51 -1.89 -0.74 4.96
C LEU A 51 -1.18 0.48 5.56
N GLY A 52 -1.74 1.03 6.63
CA GLY A 52 -1.14 2.17 7.33
C GLY A 52 0.05 1.75 8.19
N SER A 53 0.79 2.74 8.69
CA SER A 53 1.89 2.55 9.65
C SER A 53 1.46 1.82 10.94
N ASN A 54 0.22 2.01 11.37
CA ASN A 54 -0.39 1.32 12.51
C ASN A 54 -0.96 -0.06 12.16
N SER A 55 -0.90 -0.47 10.90
CA SER A 55 -1.36 -1.80 10.51
C SER A 55 -0.39 -2.87 10.99
N THR A 56 -0.91 -4.08 11.13
CA THR A 56 -0.13 -5.24 11.49
C THR A 56 -0.28 -6.32 10.43
N VAL A 57 0.79 -7.09 10.22
CA VAL A 57 0.80 -8.25 9.33
C VAL A 57 0.84 -9.48 10.22
N ALA A 58 -0.19 -10.32 10.11
CA ALA A 58 -0.19 -11.63 10.72
C ALA A 58 0.67 -12.58 9.87
N MET A 59 1.72 -13.13 10.46
CA MET A 59 2.53 -14.20 9.88
C MET A 59 2.44 -15.41 10.80
N GLN A 60 1.82 -16.48 10.30
CA GLN A 60 1.55 -17.70 11.07
C GLN A 60 0.82 -17.39 12.39
N ASP A 61 1.45 -17.66 13.53
CA ASP A 61 0.90 -17.42 14.88
C ASP A 61 1.30 -16.07 15.48
N GLU A 62 2.03 -15.23 14.73
CA GLU A 62 2.59 -13.96 15.22
C GLU A 62 2.04 -12.76 14.43
N THR A 63 1.92 -11.62 15.10
CA THR A 63 1.46 -10.37 14.52
C THR A 63 2.58 -9.34 14.58
N PHE A 64 3.02 -8.85 13.43
CA PHE A 64 4.11 -7.89 13.30
C PHE A 64 3.60 -6.51 12.93
N PRO A 65 4.10 -5.42 13.52
CA PRO A 65 3.81 -4.08 13.01
C PRO A 65 4.29 -3.97 11.56
N ALA A 66 3.42 -3.47 10.69
CA ALA A 66 3.71 -3.32 9.26
C ALA A 66 4.84 -2.30 9.03
N CYS A 67 4.96 -1.29 9.90
CA CYS A 67 6.12 -0.43 10.03
C CYS A 67 7.11 -1.01 11.07
N LYS A 68 7.96 -1.95 10.66
CA LYS A 68 9.14 -2.32 11.48
C LYS A 68 10.38 -1.59 10.95
N ILE A 69 10.60 -0.36 11.41
CA ILE A 69 11.94 0.26 11.33
C ILE A 69 12.62 -0.02 12.67
N GLU A 70 13.46 -1.06 12.72
CA GLU A 70 14.48 -1.17 13.77
C GLU A 70 15.77 -0.53 13.21
N PHE A 71 16.26 0.51 13.88
CA PHE A 71 17.61 1.04 13.68
C PHE A 71 18.56 0.41 14.69
#